data_AF-A0A662YA75-F1
#
_entry.id   AF-A0A662YA75-F1
#
_cell.length_a   1.000
_cell.length_b   1.000
_cell.length_c   1.000
_cell.angle_alpha   90.00
_cell.angle_beta   90.00
_cell.angle_gamma   90.00
#
_symmetry.space_group_name_H-M   'P 1'
#
loop_
_entity.id
_entity.type
_entity.pdbx_description
1 polymer ?
#
loop_
_entity_poly.entity_id
_entity_poly.type
_entity_poly.pdbx_seq_one_letter_code
_entity_poly.pdbx_strand_id
1 'polypeptide(L)'
;MEETAALLGATGTPRTLPPIKQRLAGVTGLLEQLRKREAGQRSPEYLSTLIPHVLPCLRDHNSKIAQSALEILELLVAQVPEATVRSYFKLLWISLVERLGDSKKAAEVVVEISVALDVSTVLEKLKACTRHKNWRTREQVRGVLNDCISRNSTFLLLSLVDSAANSWLHSCCCVALRGALDAACDLALSRAPCVI
;
A
#
# COMPACT_ATOMS: atom_id res chain seq x y z
N MET A 1 14.90 -9.98 -43.08
CA MET A 1 15.71 -10.03 -41.83
C MET A 1 16.49 -8.72 -41.66
N GLU A 2 15.81 -7.57 -41.76
CA GLU A 2 16.50 -6.26 -41.87
C GLU A 2 15.78 -5.12 -41.15
N GLU A 3 14.75 -5.41 -40.36
CA GLU A 3 13.93 -4.41 -39.68
C GLU A 3 14.22 -4.31 -38.17
N THR A 4 15.05 -5.21 -37.63
CA THR A 4 15.40 -5.26 -36.21
C THR A 4 16.65 -4.46 -35.84
N ALA A 5 17.45 -4.01 -36.82
CA ALA A 5 18.69 -3.27 -36.56
C ALA A 5 18.50 -1.74 -36.46
N ALA A 6 17.42 -1.19 -37.03
CA ALA A 6 17.19 0.26 -37.07
C ALA A 6 16.69 0.85 -35.74
N LEU A 7 16.17 0.03 -34.83
CA LEU A 7 15.62 0.48 -33.54
C LEU A 7 16.69 0.69 -32.45
N LEU A 8 17.94 0.27 -32.67
CA LEU A 8 18.97 0.23 -31.61
C LEU A 8 20.34 0.85 -31.93
N GLY A 9 20.50 1.61 -33.01
CA GLY A 9 21.57 2.63 -33.02
C GLY A 9 22.27 2.92 -34.34
N ALA A 10 22.20 4.19 -34.74
CA ALA A 10 23.25 4.98 -35.36
C ALA A 10 22.70 6.42 -35.41
N THR A 11 23.16 7.41 -34.65
CA THR A 11 24.53 7.93 -34.57
C THR A 11 24.62 8.86 -33.36
N GLY A 12 25.75 8.84 -32.65
CA GLY A 12 26.10 9.86 -31.67
C GLY A 12 26.16 9.38 -30.21
N THR A 13 27.32 8.85 -29.82
CA THR A 13 27.78 8.57 -28.43
C THR A 13 26.95 7.57 -27.61
N PRO A 14 27.58 6.72 -26.77
CA PRO A 14 26.83 6.00 -25.75
C PRO A 14 26.40 7.02 -24.70
N ARG A 15 25.28 7.69 -24.92
CA ARG A 15 24.57 8.38 -23.84
C ARG A 15 23.98 7.31 -22.94
N THR A 16 24.81 6.70 -22.11
CA THR A 16 24.35 6.16 -20.83
C THR A 16 23.57 7.29 -20.17
N LEU A 17 22.25 7.14 -20.16
CA LEU A 17 21.37 8.00 -19.37
C LEU A 17 21.97 8.09 -17.95
N PRO A 18 21.97 9.27 -17.32
CA PRO A 18 22.39 9.40 -15.92
C PRO A 18 21.72 8.29 -15.10
N PRO A 19 22.42 7.65 -14.13
CA PRO A 19 21.89 6.49 -13.41
C PRO A 19 20.47 6.69 -12.87
N ILE A 20 20.12 7.92 -12.47
CA ILE A 20 18.78 8.31 -12.05
C ILE A 20 17.73 8.23 -13.18
N LYS A 21 18.04 8.71 -14.39
CA LYS A 21 17.11 8.66 -15.52
C LYS A 21 16.88 7.23 -15.98
N GLN A 22 17.91 6.37 -15.92
CA GLN A 22 17.76 4.95 -16.21
C GLN A 22 16.88 4.24 -15.18
N ARG A 23 17.11 4.46 -13.87
CA ARG A 23 16.24 3.90 -12.82
C ARG A 23 14.80 4.40 -12.95
N LEU A 24 14.62 5.69 -13.20
CA LEU A 24 13.30 6.28 -13.39
C LEU A 24 12.58 5.63 -14.58
N ALA A 25 13.23 5.55 -15.74
CA ALA A 25 12.67 4.90 -16.92
C ALA A 25 12.31 3.42 -16.68
N GLY A 26 13.16 2.70 -15.94
CA GLY A 26 12.91 1.30 -15.58
C GLY A 26 11.68 1.14 -14.68
N VAL A 27 11.58 1.94 -13.62
CA VAL A 27 10.45 1.86 -12.67
C VAL A 27 9.15 2.33 -13.33
N THR A 28 9.17 3.41 -14.11
CA THR A 28 7.96 3.86 -14.82
C THR A 28 7.53 2.86 -15.90
N GLY A 29 8.48 2.29 -16.64
CA GLY A 29 8.19 1.25 -17.64
C GLY A 29 7.57 0.00 -17.02
N LEU A 30 8.10 -0.46 -15.88
CA LEU A 30 7.53 -1.58 -15.13
C LEU A 30 6.10 -1.26 -14.66
N LEU A 31 5.88 -0.08 -14.09
CA LEU A 31 4.56 0.35 -13.62
C LEU A 31 3.54 0.39 -14.77
N GLU A 32 3.92 0.90 -15.94
CA GLU A 32 3.04 0.92 -17.11
C GLU A 32 2.70 -0.49 -17.60
N GLN A 33 3.68 -1.41 -17.64
CA GLN A 33 3.43 -2.81 -17.97
C GLN A 33 2.47 -3.47 -16.97
N LEU A 34 2.63 -3.17 -15.68
CA LEU A 34 1.74 -3.59 -14.60
C LEU A 34 0.42 -2.83 -14.55
N ARG A 35 0.16 -1.86 -15.43
CA ARG A 35 -1.17 -1.26 -15.61
C ARG A 35 -1.86 -1.77 -16.85
N LYS A 36 -1.09 -2.05 -17.92
CA LYS A 36 -1.61 -2.53 -19.21
C LYS A 36 -2.08 -3.97 -19.18
N ARG A 37 -1.41 -4.86 -18.43
CA ARG A 37 -1.87 -6.25 -18.29
C ARG A 37 -3.08 -6.29 -17.37
N GLU A 38 -4.08 -7.12 -17.62
CA GLU A 38 -5.17 -7.29 -16.66
C GLU A 38 -4.69 -8.10 -15.44
N ALA A 39 -5.30 -7.89 -14.27
CA ALA A 39 -4.92 -8.58 -13.03
C ALA A 39 -5.04 -10.11 -13.14
N GLY A 40 -5.96 -10.62 -13.97
CA GLY A 40 -6.15 -12.06 -14.20
C GLY A 40 -5.13 -12.73 -15.13
N GLN A 41 -4.27 -11.97 -15.82
CA GLN A 41 -3.30 -12.51 -16.78
C GLN A 41 -1.89 -12.65 -16.19
N ARG A 42 -1.72 -12.41 -14.89
CA ARG A 42 -0.40 -12.38 -14.23
C ARG A 42 -0.25 -13.60 -13.34
N SER A 43 0.87 -14.30 -13.53
CA SER A 43 1.27 -15.34 -12.60
C SER A 43 1.66 -14.68 -11.26
N PRO A 44 1.05 -15.09 -10.13
CA PRO A 44 1.38 -14.58 -8.80
C PRO A 44 2.84 -14.91 -8.41
N GLU A 45 3.41 -15.96 -8.98
CA GLU A 45 4.82 -16.33 -8.83
C GLU A 45 5.72 -15.26 -9.46
N TYR A 46 5.43 -14.82 -10.69
CA TYR A 46 6.17 -13.73 -11.32
C TYR A 46 6.08 -12.44 -10.51
N LEU A 47 4.89 -12.06 -10.05
CA LEU A 47 4.71 -10.86 -9.22
C LEU A 47 5.49 -10.92 -7.91
N SER A 48 5.58 -12.11 -7.30
CA SER A 48 6.36 -12.34 -6.09
C SER A 48 7.85 -12.08 -6.29
N THR A 49 8.39 -12.35 -7.50
CA THR A 49 9.80 -12.06 -7.82
C THR A 49 10.12 -10.56 -7.91
N LEU A 50 9.11 -9.70 -8.10
CA LEU A 50 9.31 -8.26 -8.26
C LEU A 50 9.51 -7.53 -6.93
N ILE A 51 8.99 -8.05 -5.82
CA ILE A 51 9.07 -7.43 -4.49
C ILE A 51 10.51 -7.09 -4.07
N PRO A 52 11.50 -8.02 -4.13
CA PRO A 52 12.89 -7.69 -3.76
C PRO A 52 13.52 -6.62 -4.65
N HIS A 53 13.08 -6.48 -5.91
CA HIS A 53 13.57 -5.44 -6.82
C HIS A 53 12.95 -4.06 -6.55
N VAL A 54 11.74 -4.00 -5.99
CA VAL A 54 11.05 -2.75 -5.63
C VAL A 54 11.54 -2.19 -4.29
N LEU A 55 11.99 -3.05 -3.37
CA LEU A 55 12.46 -2.63 -2.03
C LEU A 55 13.52 -1.51 -2.05
N PRO A 56 14.60 -1.57 -2.86
CA PRO A 56 15.56 -0.47 -2.96
C PRO A 56 14.95 0.82 -3.50
N CYS A 57 13.99 0.72 -4.43
CA CYS A 57 13.35 1.88 -5.04
C CYS A 57 12.47 2.65 -4.04
N LEU A 58 11.93 2.00 -3.02
CA LEU A 58 11.19 2.67 -1.95
C LEU A 58 12.08 3.61 -1.12
N ARG A 59 13.36 3.29 -0.99
CA ARG A 59 14.35 4.08 -0.23
C ARG A 59 15.14 5.04 -1.12
N ASP A 60 14.73 5.21 -2.37
CA ASP A 60 15.40 6.07 -3.31
C ASP A 60 15.33 7.55 -2.91
N HIS A 61 16.41 8.30 -3.07
CA HIS A 61 16.41 9.74 -2.80
C HIS A 61 15.48 10.52 -3.75
N ASN A 62 15.20 9.97 -4.94
CA ASN A 62 14.29 10.59 -5.88
C ASN A 62 12.83 10.25 -5.52
N SER A 63 12.05 11.27 -5.19
CA SER A 63 10.65 11.12 -4.81
C SER A 63 9.78 10.52 -5.90
N LYS A 64 10.07 10.75 -7.19
CA LYS A 64 9.32 10.13 -8.29
C LYS A 64 9.55 8.63 -8.38
N ILE A 65 10.80 8.19 -8.18
CA ILE A 65 11.13 6.76 -8.17
C ILE A 65 10.46 6.08 -6.98
N ALA A 66 10.57 6.67 -5.78
CA ALA A 66 9.93 6.14 -4.59
C ALA A 66 8.39 6.09 -4.73
N GLN A 67 7.78 7.12 -5.30
CA GLN A 67 6.34 7.17 -5.55
C GLN A 67 5.89 6.09 -6.54
N SER A 68 6.56 5.95 -7.68
CA SER A 68 6.25 4.88 -8.63
C SER A 68 6.49 3.49 -8.04
N ALA A 69 7.49 3.32 -7.18
CA ALA A 69 7.73 2.08 -6.46
C ALA A 69 6.59 1.74 -5.48
N LEU A 70 6.02 2.74 -4.80
CA LEU A 70 4.84 2.54 -3.94
C LEU A 70 3.60 2.14 -4.75
N GLU A 71 3.38 2.73 -5.93
CA GLU A 71 2.28 2.35 -6.84
C GLU A 71 2.46 0.92 -7.37
N ILE A 72 3.69 0.51 -7.69
CA ILE A 72 3.97 -0.89 -8.03
C ILE A 72 3.66 -1.79 -6.84
N LEU A 73 4.15 -1.43 -5.64
CA LEU A 73 3.97 -2.24 -4.45
C LEU A 73 2.49 -2.44 -4.08
N GLU A 74 1.66 -1.41 -4.22
CA GLU A 74 0.19 -1.50 -4.07
C GLU A 74 -0.39 -2.60 -4.97
N LEU A 75 -0.04 -2.58 -6.26
CA LEU A 75 -0.49 -3.58 -7.23
C LEU A 75 0.02 -4.99 -6.91
N LEU A 76 1.26 -5.10 -6.42
CA LEU A 76 1.85 -6.39 -6.06
C LEU A 76 1.14 -6.98 -4.85
N VAL A 77 1.00 -6.22 -3.76
CA VAL A 77 0.39 -6.70 -2.49
C VAL A 77 -1.02 -7.23 -2.70
N ALA A 78 -1.80 -6.60 -3.57
CA ALA A 78 -3.17 -7.05 -3.89
C ALA A 78 -3.24 -8.38 -4.66
N GLN A 79 -2.14 -8.83 -5.28
CA GLN A 79 -2.14 -9.97 -6.22
C GLN A 79 -1.19 -11.10 -5.81
N VAL A 80 -0.23 -10.86 -4.92
CA VAL A 80 0.70 -11.91 -4.46
C VAL A 80 0.11 -12.72 -3.31
N PRO A 81 0.55 -13.98 -3.09
CA PRO A 81 0.11 -14.78 -1.96
C PRO A 81 0.48 -14.13 -0.62
N GLU A 82 -0.38 -14.30 0.39
CA GLU A 82 -0.15 -13.80 1.77
C GLU A 82 1.24 -14.21 2.29
N ALA A 83 1.63 -15.47 2.07
CA ALA A 83 2.91 -16.01 2.50
C ALA A 83 4.11 -15.19 1.97
N THR A 84 4.02 -14.72 0.72
CA THR A 84 5.04 -13.87 0.11
C THR A 84 5.08 -12.51 0.82
N VAL A 85 3.94 -11.84 1.00
CA VAL A 85 3.88 -10.54 1.69
C VAL A 85 4.45 -10.67 3.11
N ARG A 86 4.07 -11.72 3.83
CA ARG A 86 4.54 -12.01 5.20
C ARG A 86 6.05 -12.19 5.25
N SER A 87 6.66 -12.86 4.27
CA SER A 87 8.11 -13.06 4.20
C SER A 87 8.90 -11.75 4.07
N TYR A 88 8.36 -10.76 3.34
CA TYR A 88 8.99 -9.46 3.14
C TYR A 88 8.48 -8.38 4.10
N PHE A 89 7.46 -8.67 4.92
CA PHE A 89 6.75 -7.68 5.74
C PHE A 89 7.68 -6.84 6.60
N LYS A 90 8.69 -7.44 7.24
CA LYS A 90 9.65 -6.70 8.07
C LYS A 90 10.41 -5.64 7.27
N LEU A 91 10.86 -5.96 6.05
CA LEU A 91 11.62 -5.04 5.20
C LEU A 91 10.71 -3.96 4.60
N LEU A 92 9.53 -4.37 4.14
CA LEU A 92 8.49 -3.47 3.62
C LEU A 92 8.08 -2.46 4.70
N TRP A 93 7.84 -2.93 5.92
CA TRP A 93 7.40 -2.10 7.03
C TRP A 93 8.39 -0.97 7.34
N ILE A 94 9.70 -1.28 7.41
CA ILE A 94 10.73 -0.27 7.66
C ILE A 94 10.69 0.81 6.57
N SER A 95 10.65 0.40 5.30
CA SER A 95 10.63 1.33 4.17
C SER A 95 9.32 2.15 4.13
N LEU A 96 8.19 1.55 4.49
CA LEU A 96 6.88 2.23 4.50
C LEU A 96 6.81 3.26 5.63
N VAL A 97 7.26 2.94 6.84
CA VAL A 97 7.23 3.88 7.97
C VAL A 97 8.06 5.13 7.70
N GLU A 98 9.21 4.98 7.05
CA GLU A 98 10.03 6.10 6.61
C GLU A 98 9.27 7.01 5.62
N ARG A 99 8.42 6.43 4.77
CA ARG A 99 7.64 7.15 3.75
C ARG A 99 6.26 7.61 4.19
N LEU A 100 5.71 7.07 5.28
CA LEU A 100 4.40 7.48 5.79
C LEU A 100 4.34 8.97 6.07
N GLY A 101 5.44 9.61 6.47
CA GLY A 101 5.47 11.05 6.70
C GLY A 101 5.47 11.91 5.44
N ASP A 102 5.77 11.31 4.28
CA ASP A 102 6.06 12.04 3.04
C ASP A 102 5.08 11.70 1.90
N SER A 103 4.41 10.55 1.92
CA SER A 103 3.52 10.10 0.84
C SER A 103 2.23 9.47 1.36
N LYS A 104 1.09 9.98 0.88
CA LYS A 104 -0.23 9.36 1.08
C LYS A 104 -0.31 7.97 0.46
N LYS A 105 0.42 7.72 -0.63
CA LYS A 105 0.44 6.41 -1.28
C LYS A 105 1.06 5.34 -0.37
N ALA A 106 2.01 5.70 0.50
CA ALA A 106 2.53 4.78 1.50
C ALA A 106 1.45 4.35 2.52
N ALA A 107 0.55 5.27 2.90
CA ALA A 107 -0.59 4.95 3.75
C ALA A 107 -1.55 3.96 3.06
N GLU A 108 -1.89 4.21 1.79
CA GLU A 108 -2.75 3.33 0.98
C GLU A 108 -2.15 1.91 0.86
N VAL A 109 -0.83 1.79 0.63
CA VAL A 109 -0.14 0.50 0.62
C VAL A 109 -0.22 -0.22 1.96
N VAL A 110 -0.09 0.48 3.09
CA VAL A 110 -0.23 -0.14 4.42
C VAL A 110 -1.64 -0.68 4.64
N VAL A 111 -2.66 0.06 4.19
CA VAL A 111 -4.05 -0.41 4.23
C VAL A 111 -4.20 -1.66 3.37
N GLU A 112 -3.61 -1.71 2.18
CA GLU A 112 -3.66 -2.90 1.32
C GLU A 112 -2.94 -4.10 1.95
N ILE A 113 -1.80 -3.87 2.62
CA ILE A 113 -1.12 -4.91 3.40
C ILE A 113 -2.01 -5.42 4.54
N SER A 114 -2.85 -4.58 5.15
CA SER A 114 -3.79 -5.00 6.20
C SER A 114 -4.93 -5.87 5.70
N VAL A 115 -5.22 -5.82 4.39
CA VAL A 115 -6.19 -6.70 3.72
C VAL A 115 -5.50 -8.00 3.28
N ALA A 116 -4.27 -7.90 2.79
CA ALA A 116 -3.50 -9.07 2.34
C ALA A 116 -2.95 -9.93 3.50
N LEU A 117 -2.72 -9.32 4.66
CA LEU A 117 -2.30 -9.99 5.90
C LEU A 117 -3.41 -9.90 6.96
N ASP A 118 -3.13 -10.47 8.13
CA ASP A 118 -3.97 -10.26 9.31
C ASP A 118 -3.92 -8.80 9.81
N VAL A 119 -5.09 -8.17 9.91
CA VAL A 119 -5.26 -6.78 10.36
C VAL A 119 -4.68 -6.54 11.75
N SER A 120 -4.75 -7.53 12.65
CA SER A 120 -4.25 -7.38 14.03
C SER A 120 -2.73 -7.17 14.05
N THR A 121 -2.01 -7.88 13.18
CA THR A 121 -0.57 -7.74 13.00
C THR A 121 -0.18 -6.34 12.54
N VAL A 122 -0.94 -5.75 11.61
CA VAL A 122 -0.69 -4.39 11.10
C VAL A 122 -1.04 -3.34 12.15
N LEU A 123 -2.15 -3.50 12.87
CA LEU A 123 -2.57 -2.59 13.94
C LEU A 123 -1.54 -2.49 15.07
N GLU A 124 -0.97 -3.61 15.51
CA GLU A 124 0.09 -3.61 16.53
C GLU A 124 1.35 -2.84 16.06
N LYS A 125 1.70 -2.93 14.77
CA LYS A 125 2.80 -2.16 14.20
C LYS A 125 2.46 -0.66 14.08
N LEU A 126 1.23 -0.32 13.71
CA LEU A 126 0.75 1.06 13.63
C LEU A 126 0.71 1.72 15.01
N LYS A 127 0.34 0.98 16.06
CA LYS A 127 0.34 1.44 17.45
C LYS A 127 1.72 1.97 17.85
N ALA A 128 2.80 1.28 17.50
CA ALA A 128 4.17 1.75 17.74
C ALA A 128 4.47 3.07 17.00
N CYS A 129 3.88 3.28 15.82
CA CYS A 129 4.10 4.48 15.01
C CYS A 129 3.35 5.72 15.53
N THR A 130 2.36 5.56 16.40
CA THR A 130 1.66 6.70 17.05
C THR A 130 2.59 7.57 17.89
N ARG A 131 3.72 7.01 18.36
CA ARG A 131 4.76 7.72 19.13
C ARG A 131 5.99 8.06 18.29
N HIS A 132 5.90 7.99 16.96
CA HIS A 132 7.03 8.25 16.07
C HIS A 132 7.50 9.71 16.17
N LYS A 133 8.81 9.94 16.06
CA LYS A 133 9.41 11.29 16.16
C LYS A 133 8.85 12.28 15.13
N ASN A 134 8.61 11.80 13.91
CA ASN A 134 8.05 12.62 12.83
C ASN A 134 6.54 12.79 13.01
N TRP A 135 6.08 14.04 13.17
CA TRP A 135 4.67 14.35 13.37
C TRP A 135 3.80 14.02 12.17
N ARG A 136 4.33 14.12 10.94
CA ARG A 136 3.59 13.75 9.72
C ARG A 136 3.29 12.26 9.69
N THR A 137 4.26 11.43 10.09
CA THR A 137 4.05 9.99 10.25
C THR A 137 2.93 9.72 11.27
N ARG A 138 2.93 10.39 12.42
CA ARG A 138 1.88 10.21 13.43
C ARG A 138 0.49 10.56 12.89
N GLU A 139 0.40 11.64 12.12
CA GLU A 139 -0.86 12.06 11.51
C GLU A 139 -1.36 11.06 10.48
N GLN A 140 -0.48 10.61 9.58
CA GLN A 140 -0.82 9.63 8.55
C GLN A 140 -1.23 8.28 9.14
N VAL A 141 -0.60 7.86 10.24
CA VAL A 141 -0.97 6.64 10.98
C VAL A 141 -2.43 6.70 11.45
N ARG A 142 -2.96 7.86 11.84
CA ARG A 142 -4.38 7.99 12.25
C ARG A 142 -5.32 7.71 11.08
N GLY A 143 -5.01 8.26 9.90
CA GLY A 143 -5.76 7.98 8.68
C GLY A 143 -5.73 6.50 8.33
N VAL A 144 -4.55 5.89 8.33
CA VAL A 144 -4.38 4.45 8.07
C VAL A 144 -5.17 3.61 9.07
N LEU A 145 -5.12 3.93 10.37
CA LEU A 145 -5.89 3.21 11.39
C LEU A 145 -7.39 3.27 11.10
N ASN A 146 -7.91 4.44 10.77
CA ASN A 146 -9.31 4.63 10.41
C ASN A 146 -9.70 3.81 9.16
N ASP A 147 -8.85 3.83 8.12
CA ASP A 147 -9.10 3.10 6.88
C ASP A 147 -9.02 1.58 7.08
N CYS A 148 -8.05 1.09 7.86
CA CYS A 148 -7.95 -0.33 8.23
C CYS A 148 -9.18 -0.80 9.01
N ILE A 149 -9.68 0.01 9.95
CA ILE A 149 -10.90 -0.32 10.72
C ILE A 149 -12.12 -0.35 9.79
N SER A 150 -12.26 0.67 8.94
CA SER A 150 -13.40 0.82 8.04
C SER A 150 -13.48 -0.33 7.03
N ARG A 151 -12.33 -0.80 6.50
CA ARG A 151 -12.26 -1.94 5.58
C ARG A 151 -12.46 -3.30 6.25
N ASN A 152 -12.17 -3.42 7.55
CA ASN A 152 -12.27 -4.69 8.31
C ASN A 152 -13.44 -4.72 9.31
N SER A 153 -14.46 -3.89 9.09
CA SER A 153 -15.54 -3.54 10.03
C SER A 153 -16.28 -4.73 10.70
N THR A 154 -16.28 -5.92 10.10
CA THR A 154 -16.89 -7.12 10.70
C THR A 154 -16.03 -7.81 11.77
N PHE A 155 -14.70 -7.67 11.74
CA PHE A 155 -13.80 -8.40 12.65
C PHE A 155 -13.48 -7.60 13.92
N LEU A 156 -13.37 -6.28 13.82
CA LEU A 156 -12.88 -5.44 14.93
C LEU A 156 -13.97 -5.01 15.92
N LEU A 157 -15.26 -4.98 15.53
CA LEU A 157 -16.35 -4.66 16.44
C LEU A 157 -16.45 -5.63 17.63
N LEU A 158 -16.02 -6.89 17.47
CA LEU A 158 -15.98 -7.86 18.58
C LEU A 158 -14.74 -7.67 19.47
N SER A 159 -13.56 -7.41 18.91
CA SER A 159 -12.31 -7.26 19.68
C SER A 159 -12.12 -5.90 20.37
N LEU A 160 -12.77 -4.83 19.87
CA LEU A 160 -12.69 -3.49 20.46
C LEU A 160 -13.58 -3.31 21.69
N VAL A 161 -14.65 -4.13 21.82
CA VAL A 161 -15.49 -4.16 23.03
C VAL A 161 -14.69 -4.66 24.24
N ASP A 162 -13.74 -5.57 24.05
CA ASP A 162 -12.86 -6.05 25.13
C ASP A 162 -11.72 -5.08 25.49
N SER A 163 -11.37 -4.12 24.60
CA SER A 163 -10.21 -3.22 24.77
C SER A 163 -10.58 -1.76 25.09
N ALA A 164 -11.86 -1.48 25.37
CA ALA A 164 -12.39 -0.17 25.75
C ALA A 164 -11.93 0.34 27.15
N ALA A 165 -10.86 -0.23 27.71
CA ALA A 165 -10.17 0.26 28.90
C ALA A 165 -8.99 1.21 28.57
N ASN A 166 -8.65 1.44 27.30
CA ASN A 166 -7.56 2.33 26.90
C ASN A 166 -8.07 3.64 26.27
N SER A 167 -7.84 4.76 26.97
CA SER A 167 -8.29 6.13 26.63
C SER A 167 -7.93 6.63 25.22
N TRP A 168 -6.94 6.02 24.57
CA TRP A 168 -6.46 6.39 23.24
C TRP A 168 -7.34 5.86 22.10
N LEU A 169 -7.95 4.69 22.27
CA LEU A 169 -8.88 4.13 21.30
C LEU A 169 -10.19 4.90 21.32
N HIS A 170 -10.65 5.37 22.49
CA HIS A 170 -11.93 6.06 22.62
C HIS A 170 -12.05 7.29 21.68
N SER A 171 -11.01 8.11 21.55
CA SER A 171 -11.05 9.30 20.68
C SER A 171 -11.04 8.98 19.18
N CYS A 172 -10.33 7.94 18.74
CA CYS A 172 -10.30 7.53 17.33
C CYS A 172 -11.52 6.66 16.98
N CYS A 173 -11.93 5.77 17.88
CA CYS A 173 -13.13 4.96 17.77
C CYS A 173 -14.40 5.80 17.77
N CYS A 174 -14.52 6.90 18.53
CA CYS A 174 -15.74 7.72 18.46
C CYS A 174 -15.98 8.35 17.09
N VAL A 175 -14.94 8.69 16.32
CA VAL A 175 -15.07 9.23 14.96
C VAL A 175 -15.24 8.10 13.94
N ALA A 176 -14.44 7.04 14.05
CA ALA A 176 -14.49 5.87 13.16
C ALA A 176 -15.78 5.05 13.34
N LEU A 177 -16.23 4.79 14.58
CA LEU A 177 -17.52 4.14 14.83
C LEU A 177 -18.70 5.01 14.39
N ARG A 178 -18.61 6.34 14.48
CA ARG A 178 -19.71 7.20 14.02
C ARG A 178 -19.82 7.15 12.50
N GLY A 179 -18.70 7.24 11.78
CA GLY A 179 -18.69 7.05 10.33
C GLY A 179 -19.05 5.64 9.87
N ALA A 180 -18.61 4.61 10.61
CA ALA A 180 -18.95 3.22 10.32
C ALA A 180 -20.41 2.87 10.68
N LEU A 181 -20.98 3.47 11.76
CA LEU A 181 -22.42 3.38 12.06
C LEU A 181 -23.23 4.09 10.98
N ASP A 182 -22.84 5.29 10.56
CA ASP A 182 -23.56 6.04 9.53
C ASP A 182 -23.53 5.27 8.20
N ALA A 183 -22.38 4.73 7.80
CA ALA A 183 -22.25 3.89 6.60
C ALA A 183 -23.00 2.54 6.72
N ALA A 184 -23.01 1.92 7.90
CA ALA A 184 -23.77 0.69 8.15
C ALA A 184 -25.28 0.95 8.19
N CYS A 185 -25.71 2.11 8.70
CA CYS A 185 -27.09 2.58 8.67
C CYS A 185 -27.55 2.88 7.24
N ASP A 186 -26.73 3.54 6.42
CA ASP A 186 -27.04 3.78 5.01
C ASP A 186 -27.15 2.48 4.20
N LEU A 187 -26.27 1.51 4.46
CA LEU A 187 -26.32 0.20 3.80
C LEU A 187 -27.50 -0.67 4.29
N ALA A 188 -27.91 -0.51 5.55
CA ALA A 188 -29.11 -1.15 6.10
C ALA A 188 -30.40 -0.53 5.54
N LEU A 189 -30.43 0.79 5.35
CA LEU A 189 -31.56 1.51 4.75
C LEU A 189 -31.69 1.24 3.23
N SER A 190 -30.59 0.98 2.53
CA SER A 190 -30.62 0.63 1.09
C SER A 190 -30.99 -0.84 0.81
N ARG A 191 -31.01 -1.70 1.84
CA ARG A 191 -31.31 -3.14 1.74
C ARG A 191 -32.63 -3.53 2.41
N ALA A 192 -33.38 -2.59 2.96
CA ALA A 192 -34.74 -2.86 3.39
C ALA A 192 -35.59 -3.21 2.15
N PRO A 193 -36.18 -4.42 2.05
CA PRO A 193 -37.13 -4.70 1.01
C PRO A 193 -38.32 -3.76 1.20
N CYS A 194 -38.69 -3.03 0.15
CA CYS A 194 -39.98 -2.37 0.06
C CYS A 194 -41.06 -3.45 0.15
N VAL A 195 -41.57 -3.71 1.36
CA VAL A 195 -42.80 -4.45 1.56
C VAL A 195 -43.92 -3.42 1.43
N ILE A 196 -44.59 -3.40 0.27
CA ILE A 196 -45.92 -2.85 0.08
C ILE A 196 -46.91 -3.98 0.37
#